data_AF-A0ABD6Z5S6-F1
#
_entry.id   AF-A0ABD6Z5S6-F1
#
_cell.length_a   1.000
_cell.length_b   1.000
_cell.length_c   1.000
_cell.angle_alpha   90.00
_cell.angle_beta   90.00
_cell.angle_gamma   90.00
#
_symmetry.space_group_name_H-M   'P 1'
#
loop_
_entity.id
_entity.type
_entity.pdbx_description
1 polymer ?
#
loop_
_entity_poly.entity_id
_entity_poly.type
_entity_poly.pdbx_seq_one_letter_code
_entity_poly.pdbx_strand_id
1 'polypeptide(L)' 'MNIASITFNYDAQKQVKGYTVYVDGKAGDVQSFSGQVNIGKDELDLSFILNLVQEKIGETFTKEQPE' A
#
# COMPACT_ATOMS: atom_id res chain seq x y z
N MET A 1 -4.65 -3.86 -10.47
CA MET A 1 -3.75 -3.44 -9.38
C MET A 1 -3.30 -4.70 -8.68
N ASN A 2 -1.99 -4.88 -8.48
CA ASN A 2 -1.44 -6.09 -7.90
C ASN A 2 -0.58 -5.74 -6.69
N ILE A 3 -0.69 -6.51 -5.61
CA ILE A 3 0.29 -6.47 -4.53
C ILE A 3 1.57 -7.09 -5.08
N ALA A 4 2.62 -6.29 -5.18
CA ALA A 4 3.91 -6.71 -5.73
C ALA A 4 4.72 -7.48 -4.68
N SER A 5 4.73 -6.98 -3.44
CA SER A 5 5.38 -7.66 -2.32
C SER A 5 4.84 -7.18 -0.97
N ILE A 6 5.01 -8.02 0.05
CA ILE A 6 4.75 -7.69 1.45
C ILE A 6 6.01 -7.98 2.25
N THR A 7 6.50 -6.98 2.96
CA THR A 7 7.69 -7.09 3.82
C THR A 7 7.28 -6.91 5.28
N PHE A 8 7.65 -7.85 6.13
CA PHE A 8 7.40 -7.75 7.58
C PHE A 8 8.46 -6.88 8.24
N ASN A 9 8.00 -5.97 9.10
CA ASN A 9 8.86 -5.14 9.93
C ASN A 9 8.95 -5.75 11.32
N TYR A 10 10.17 -5.95 11.80
CA TYR A 10 10.44 -6.56 13.10
C TYR A 10 11.02 -5.55 14.08
N ASP A 11 10.75 -5.72 15.36
CA ASP A 11 11.44 -5.00 16.43
C ASP A 11 12.80 -5.65 16.78
N ALA A 12 13.50 -5.07 17.75
CA ALA A 12 14.80 -5.57 18.22
C ALA A 12 14.73 -6.98 18.83
N GLN A 13 13.54 -7.45 19.23
CA GLN A 13 13.29 -8.77 19.80
C GLN A 13 12.80 -9.77 18.74
N LYS A 14 12.87 -9.38 17.46
CA LYS A 14 12.40 -10.16 16.30
C LYS A 14 10.90 -10.45 16.30
N GLN A 15 10.11 -9.63 17.00
CA GLN A 15 8.66 -9.70 16.94
C GLN A 15 8.15 -8.83 15.79
N VAL A 16 7.09 -9.27 15.11
CA VAL A 16 6.46 -8.49 14.04
C VAL A 16 5.86 -7.23 14.65
N LYS A 17 6.33 -6.06 14.22
CA LYS A 17 5.81 -4.74 14.59
C LYS A 17 4.76 -4.23 13.59
N GLY A 18 4.83 -4.72 12.36
CA GLY A 18 3.91 -4.38 11.29
C GLY A 18 4.38 -4.93 9.95
N TYR A 19 3.80 -4.41 8.88
CA TYR A 19 4.14 -4.82 7.51
C TYR A 19 4.08 -3.62 6.57
N THR A 20 4.92 -3.72 5.55
CA THR A 20 5.03 -2.78 4.45
C THR A 20 4.51 -3.47 3.19
N VAL A 21 3.47 -2.92 2.60
CA VAL A 21 2.87 -3.44 1.36
C VAL A 21 3.35 -2.58 0.20
N TYR A 22 3.94 -3.23 -0.79
CA TYR A 22 4.29 -2.62 -2.07
C TYR A 22 3.24 -3.01 -3.10
N VAL A 23 2.72 -2.01 -3.79
CA VAL A 23 1.68 -2.18 -4.78
C VAL A 23 2.13 -1.59 -6.09
N ASP A 24 1.93 -2.38 -7.16
CA ASP A 24 2.15 -1.94 -8.52
C ASP A 24 0.81 -1.91 -9.24
N GLY A 25 0.55 -0.82 -9.93
CA GLY A 25 -0.69 -0.64 -10.65
C GLY A 25 -0.52 0.16 -11.93
N LYS A 26 -1.57 0.09 -12.74
CA LYS A 26 -1.75 0.92 -13.92
C LYS A 26 -3.10 1.60 -13.83
N ALA A 27 -3.14 2.89 -14.13
CA ALA A 27 -4.38 3.64 -14.35
C ALA A 27 -4.59 3.76 -15.87
N GLY A 28 -5.67 3.16 -16.35
CA GLY A 28 -5.87 2.95 -17.78
C GLY A 28 -4.65 2.26 -18.43
N ASP A 29 -4.34 2.63 -19.67
CA ASP A 29 -3.18 2.09 -20.40
C ASP A 29 -1.90 2.94 -20.27
N VAL A 30 -1.93 4.06 -19.54
CA VAL A 30 -0.98 5.17 -19.77
C VAL A 30 0.02 5.39 -18.64
N GLN A 31 -0.36 5.20 -17.37
CA GLN A 31 0.52 5.48 -16.24
C GLN A 31 0.66 4.29 -15.30
N SER A 32 1.91 3.89 -15.07
CA SER A 32 2.28 2.93 -14.03
C SER A 32 2.60 3.70 -12.76
N PHE A 33 2.19 3.18 -11.62
CA PHE A 33 2.49 3.75 -10.31
C PHE A 33 2.94 2.67 -9.33
N SER A 34 3.75 3.08 -8.36
CA SER A 34 4.20 2.25 -7.24
C SER A 34 3.96 2.99 -5.94
N GLY A 35 3.40 2.31 -4.93
CA GLY A 35 3.08 2.90 -3.63
C GLY A 35 3.52 2.03 -2.45
N GLN A 36 3.71 2.66 -1.28
CA GLN A 36 4.03 1.98 -0.03
C GLN A 36 3.00 2.29 1.05
N VAL A 37 2.50 1.25 1.72
CA VAL A 37 1.61 1.38 2.89
C VAL A 37 2.24 0.67 4.09
N ASN A 38 2.33 1.38 5.23
CA ASN A 38 2.80 0.82 6.49
C ASN A 38 1.60 0.55 7.38
N ILE A 39 1.53 -0.66 7.93
CA ILE A 39 0.35 -1.15 8.64
C ILE A 39 0.79 -1.80 9.96
N GLY A 40 0.02 -1.57 11.01
CA GLY A 40 0.30 -2.11 12.34
C GLY A 40 0.13 -3.63 12.40
N LYS A 41 0.90 -4.31 13.27
CA LYS A 41 0.82 -5.77 13.45
C LYS A 41 -0.59 -6.27 13.79
N ASP A 42 -1.39 -5.45 14.45
CA ASP A 42 -2.71 -5.80 14.97
C ASP A 42 -3.84 -5.56 13.94
N GLU A 43 -3.54 -5.01 12.76
CA GLU A 43 -4.53 -4.62 11.73
C GLU A 43 -4.62 -5.60 10.55
N LEU A 44 -4.35 -6.89 10.79
CA LEU A 44 -4.17 -7.93 9.76
C LEU A 44 -5.50 -8.41 9.13
N ASP A 45 -6.35 -7.46 8.71
CA ASP A 45 -7.51 -7.71 7.87
C ASP A 45 -7.16 -7.34 6.42
N LEU A 46 -7.09 -8.36 5.55
CA LEU A 46 -6.82 -8.17 4.12
C LEU A 46 -7.78 -7.18 3.46
N SER A 47 -9.02 -7.08 3.93
CA SER A 47 -10.03 -6.14 3.44
C SER A 47 -9.67 -4.70 3.82
N PHE A 48 -9.18 -4.49 5.04
CA PHE A 48 -8.68 -3.20 5.50
C PHE A 48 -7.44 -2.77 4.69
N ILE A 49 -6.50 -3.69 4.48
CA ILE A 49 -5.28 -3.45 3.69
C ILE A 49 -5.65 -3.03 2.25
N LEU A 50 -6.58 -3.75 1.62
CA LEU A 50 -7.04 -3.43 0.25
C LEU A 50 -7.72 -2.05 0.18
N ASN A 51 -8.59 -1.73 1.14
CA ASN A 51 -9.28 -0.43 1.18
C ASN A 51 -8.30 0.74 1.39
N LEU A 52 -7.37 0.60 2.34
CA LEU A 52 -6.36 1.63 2.64
C LEU A 52 -5.42 1.87 1.45
N VAL A 53 -5.04 0.80 0.75
CA VAL A 53 -4.27 0.88 -0.50
C VAL A 53 -5.05 1.65 -1.57
N GLN A 54 -6.33 1.31 -1.77
CA GLN A 54 -7.18 1.99 -2.78
C GLN A 54 -7.36 3.48 -2.46
N GLU A 55 -7.57 3.85 -1.20
CA GLU A 55 -7.74 5.24 -0.76
C GLU A 55 -6.48 6.08 -1.02
N LYS A 56 -5.31 5.62 -0.57
CA LYS A 56 -4.03 6.34 -0.80
C LYS A 56 -3.69 6.52 -2.28
N ILE A 57 -4.04 5.54 -3.10
CA ILE A 57 -3.86 5.62 -4.55
C ILE A 57 -4.82 6.65 -5.13
N GLY A 58 -6.09 6.64 -4.74
CA GLY A 58 -7.08 7.64 -5.14
C GLY A 58 -6.64 9.08 -4.81
N GLU A 59 -6.06 9.29 -3.63
CA GLU A 59 -5.47 10.58 -3.24
C GLU A 59 -4.27 10.99 -4.11
N THR A 60 -3.44 10.02 -4.51
CA THR A 60 -2.27 10.30 -5.37
C THR A 60 -2.72 10.76 -6.75
N PHE A 61 -3.74 10.11 -7.33
CA PHE A 61 -4.28 10.49 -8.64
C PHE A 61 -5.03 11.83 -8.63
N THR A 62 -5.74 12.16 -7.56
CA THR A 62 -6.45 13.44 -7.45
C THR A 62 -5.53 14.63 -7.20
N LYS A 63 -4.36 14.42 -6.57
CA LYS A 63 -3.35 15.47 -6.39
C LYS A 63 -2.53 15.76 -7.66
N GLU A 64 -2.43 14.81 -8.59
CA GLU A 64 -1.68 14.98 -9.84
C GLU A 64 -2.51 15.51 -11.02
N GLN A 65 -3.81 15.75 -10.86
CA GLN A 65 -4.60 16.49 -11.85
C GLN A 65 -4.63 17.99 -11.47
N PRO A 66 -3.80 18.85 -12.10
CA PRO A 66 -4.05 20.29 -12.04
C PRO A 66 -5.35 20.61 -12.79
N GLU A 67 -6.18 21.47 -12.20
CA GLU A 67 -7.37 22.06 -12.82
C GLU A 67 -7.05 22.74 -14.18
#